data_AF-A0A1B9N0R6-F1
#
_entry.id   AF-A0A1B9N0R6-F1
#
_cell.length_a   1.000
_cell.length_b   1.000
_cell.length_c   1.000
_cell.angle_alpha   90.00
_cell.angle_beta   90.00
_cell.angle_gamma   90.00
#
_symmetry.space_group_name_H-M   'P 1'
#
loop_
_entity.id
_entity.type
_entity.pdbx_description
1 polymer ?
#
loop_
_entity_poly.entity_id
_entity_poly.type
_entity_poly.pdbx_seq_one_letter_code
_entity_poly.pdbx_strand_id
1 'polypeptide(L)'
;MMSAEFQLFFNDEKWYIAHKDKIANKIKTLNTYIKKNDSAYLLSGIGSISNKGNWPFDVRFFFEDKRIFIEISAHPLSIEKDLKALFTWLRKQTGIVILDEDGELAGW
;
A
#
# COMPACT_ATOMS: atom_id res chain seq x y z
N MET A 1 10.03 -9.47 -14.29
CA MET A 1 10.12 -8.36 -13.32
C MET A 1 9.88 -8.97 -11.96
N MET A 2 10.76 -8.68 -10.99
CA MET A 2 10.53 -9.02 -9.58
C MET A 2 9.66 -7.93 -8.95
N SER A 3 8.69 -8.32 -8.14
CA SER A 3 7.96 -7.41 -7.26
C SER A 3 8.64 -7.38 -5.90
N ALA A 4 8.62 -6.24 -5.23
CA ALA A 4 9.00 -6.12 -3.82
C ALA A 4 7.76 -6.32 -2.94
N GLU A 5 7.92 -7.05 -1.84
CA GLU A 5 6.85 -7.33 -0.89
C GLU A 5 7.13 -6.62 0.45
N PHE A 6 6.09 -6.06 1.06
CA PHE A 6 6.18 -5.39 2.35
C PHE A 6 5.02 -5.77 3.26
N GLN A 7 5.30 -5.74 4.56
CA GLN A 7 4.31 -5.96 5.61
C GLN A 7 4.18 -4.70 6.46
N LEU A 8 3.01 -4.08 6.45
CA LEU A 8 2.68 -2.92 7.28
C LEU A 8 1.92 -3.39 8.52
N PHE A 9 2.60 -3.31 9.66
CA PHE A 9 2.07 -3.59 10.99
C PHE A 9 1.68 -2.31 11.72
N PHE A 10 0.76 -2.47 12.67
CA PHE A 10 0.29 -1.41 13.55
C PHE A 10 0.66 -1.75 14.99
N ASN A 11 1.23 -0.80 15.72
CA ASN A 11 1.61 -1.01 17.12
C ASN A 11 0.38 -1.29 18.00
N ASP A 12 -0.79 -0.79 17.61
CA ASP A 12 -2.09 -1.10 18.21
C ASP A 12 -2.95 -1.90 17.22
N GLU A 13 -2.94 -3.23 17.35
CA GLU A 13 -3.73 -4.13 16.51
C GLU A 13 -5.25 -3.86 16.65
N LYS A 14 -5.73 -3.50 17.84
CA LYS A 14 -7.16 -3.20 18.06
C LYS A 14 -7.57 -1.94 17.31
N TRP A 15 -6.69 -0.93 17.29
CA TRP A 15 -6.90 0.27 16.50
C TRP A 15 -7.00 -0.07 15.02
N TYR A 16 -6.09 -0.89 14.48
CA TYR A 16 -6.14 -1.31 13.09
C TYR A 16 -7.47 -1.99 12.74
N ILE A 17 -7.88 -2.99 13.53
CA ILE A 17 -9.13 -3.72 13.33
C ILE A 17 -10.33 -2.76 13.31
N ALA A 18 -10.40 -1.83 14.26
CA ALA A 18 -11.50 -0.86 14.35
C ALA A 18 -11.50 0.19 13.22
N HIS A 19 -10.37 0.41 12.54
CA HIS A 19 -10.20 1.48 11.55
C HIS A 19 -9.86 1.00 10.13
N LYS A 20 -9.96 -0.31 9.84
CA LYS A 20 -9.69 -0.87 8.50
C LYS A 20 -10.42 -0.10 7.39
N ASP A 21 -11.69 0.21 7.59
CA ASP A 21 -12.51 0.96 6.62
C ASP A 21 -12.01 2.39 6.40
N LYS A 22 -11.52 3.05 7.45
CA LYS A 22 -10.94 4.40 7.34
C LYS A 22 -9.67 4.39 6.48
N ILE A 23 -8.83 3.37 6.66
CA ILE A 23 -7.60 3.20 5.87
C ILE A 23 -7.95 2.86 4.42
N ALA A 24 -8.89 1.93 4.20
CA ALA A 24 -9.39 1.59 2.87
C ALA A 24 -9.95 2.82 2.14
N ASN A 25 -10.75 3.64 2.81
CA ASN A 25 -11.25 4.88 2.23
C ASN A 25 -10.13 5.89 1.95
N LYS A 26 -9.09 5.95 2.80
CA LYS A 26 -7.92 6.78 2.52
C LYS A 26 -7.19 6.33 1.26
N ILE A 27 -7.00 5.02 1.05
CA ILE A 27 -6.38 4.47 -0.17
C ILE A 27 -7.19 4.86 -1.42
N LYS A 28 -8.52 4.81 -1.35
CA LYS A 28 -9.40 5.25 -2.47
C LYS A 28 -9.27 6.73 -2.82
N THR A 29 -8.69 7.55 -1.93
CA THR A 29 -8.44 8.99 -2.18
C THR A 29 -7.09 9.27 -2.82
N LEU A 30 -6.23 8.26 -3.02
CA LEU A 30 -4.93 8.43 -3.65
C LEU A 30 -5.10 8.70 -5.15
N ASN A 31 -4.24 9.54 -5.72
CA ASN A 31 -4.34 9.94 -7.13
C ASN A 31 -4.08 8.76 -8.08
N THR A 32 -3.28 7.81 -7.64
CA THR A 32 -2.93 6.58 -8.37
C THR A 32 -3.93 5.45 -8.12
N TYR A 33 -4.98 5.64 -7.33
CA TYR A 33 -5.98 4.61 -7.10
C TYR A 33 -6.79 4.34 -8.37
N ILE A 34 -6.92 3.06 -8.71
CA ILE A 34 -7.67 2.62 -9.89
C ILE A 34 -8.96 1.90 -9.52
N LYS A 35 -8.88 0.86 -8.69
CA LYS A 35 -10.04 0.06 -8.28
C LYS A 35 -9.70 -0.84 -7.10
N LYS A 36 -10.74 -1.44 -6.52
CA LYS A 36 -10.65 -2.61 -5.65
C LYS A 36 -11.08 -3.84 -6.47
N ASN A 37 -10.35 -4.95 -6.37
CA ASN A 37 -10.84 -6.26 -6.81
C ASN A 37 -11.28 -7.09 -5.59
N ASP A 38 -11.52 -8.39 -5.75
CA ASP A 38 -12.08 -9.22 -4.68
C ASP A 38 -11.24 -9.21 -3.39
N SER A 39 -9.91 -9.07 -3.50
CA SER A 39 -8.99 -9.18 -2.35
C SER A 39 -8.08 -7.97 -2.11
N ALA A 40 -7.93 -7.06 -3.07
CA ALA A 40 -6.91 -6.01 -3.00
C ALA A 40 -7.37 -4.65 -3.53
N TYR A 41 -6.80 -3.60 -2.94
CA TYR A 41 -6.84 -2.24 -3.49
C TYR A 41 -5.65 -2.04 -4.41
N LEU A 42 -5.91 -1.59 -5.63
CA LEU A 42 -4.91 -1.50 -6.68
C LEU A 42 -4.55 -0.03 -6.95
N LEU A 43 -3.26 0.26 -7.10
CA LEU A 43 -2.75 1.53 -7.60
C LEU A 43 -2.05 1.35 -8.94
N SER A 44 -2.16 2.34 -9.82
CA SER A 44 -1.36 2.45 -11.05
C SER A 44 -0.80 3.86 -11.17
N GLY A 45 0.51 3.94 -11.37
CA GLY A 45 1.24 5.18 -11.52
C GLY A 45 0.93 5.89 -12.83
N ILE A 46 0.84 7.21 -12.76
CA ILE A 46 0.69 8.08 -13.93
C ILE A 46 1.92 7.92 -14.82
N GLY A 47 1.70 7.52 -16.08
CA GLY A 47 2.76 7.29 -17.05
C GLY A 47 3.54 5.98 -16.87
N SER A 48 3.09 5.09 -15.98
CA SER A 48 3.73 3.78 -15.77
C SER A 48 3.66 2.90 -17.01
N ILE A 49 4.69 2.08 -17.21
CA ILE A 49 4.80 1.10 -18.30
C ILE A 49 3.83 -0.07 -18.09
N SER A 50 3.36 -0.31 -16.86
CA SER A 50 2.27 -1.24 -16.56
C SER A 50 1.01 -0.91 -17.37
N ASN A 51 0.74 0.38 -17.64
CA ASN A 51 -0.34 0.81 -18.53
C ASN A 51 -0.14 0.42 -20.01
N LYS A 52 1.02 -0.14 -20.38
CA LYS A 52 1.36 -0.60 -21.74
C LYS A 52 1.62 -2.11 -21.83
N GLY A 53 1.50 -2.87 -20.74
CA GLY A 53 1.77 -4.31 -20.67
C GLY A 53 0.63 -5.14 -20.06
N ASN A 54 0.88 -6.42 -19.78
CA ASN A 54 -0.11 -7.36 -19.21
C ASN A 54 -0.38 -7.17 -17.70
N TRP A 55 0.35 -6.27 -17.01
CA TRP A 55 0.13 -6.00 -15.59
C TRP A 55 -0.72 -4.76 -15.40
N PRO A 56 -1.95 -4.88 -14.87
CA PRO A 56 -2.88 -3.76 -14.80
C PRO A 56 -2.67 -2.84 -13.59
N PHE A 57 -1.59 -3.01 -12.81
CA PHE A 57 -1.32 -2.28 -11.57
C PHE A 57 0.19 -2.21 -11.28
N ASP A 58 0.57 -1.24 -10.44
CA ASP A 58 1.91 -1.04 -9.91
C ASP A 58 2.00 -1.47 -8.43
N VAL A 59 0.92 -1.27 -7.65
CA VAL A 59 0.86 -1.61 -6.23
C VAL A 59 -0.45 -2.31 -5.88
N ARG A 60 -0.39 -3.26 -4.95
CA ARG A 60 -1.55 -3.91 -4.35
C ARG A 60 -1.50 -3.82 -2.83
N PHE A 61 -2.64 -3.52 -2.20
CA PHE A 61 -2.82 -3.62 -0.75
C PHE A 61 -3.83 -4.71 -0.42
N PHE A 62 -3.41 -5.66 0.40
CA PHE A 62 -4.24 -6.73 0.94
C PHE A 62 -4.43 -6.48 2.43
N PHE A 63 -5.69 -6.36 2.85
CA PHE A 63 -6.04 -6.14 4.25
C PHE A 63 -6.20 -7.49 4.93
N GLU A 64 -5.21 -7.86 5.73
CA GLU A 64 -5.22 -9.10 6.50
C GLU A 64 -5.64 -8.82 7.94
N ASP A 65 -5.75 -9.86 8.77
CA ASP A 65 -6.25 -9.73 10.14
C ASP A 65 -5.39 -8.81 11.00
N LYS A 66 -4.06 -8.92 10.89
CA LYS A 66 -3.11 -8.21 11.76
C LYS A 66 -2.21 -7.18 11.06
N ARG A 67 -2.23 -7.14 9.74
CA ARG A 67 -1.36 -6.30 8.93
C ARG A 67 -2.01 -5.93 7.61
N ILE A 68 -1.36 -5.03 6.88
CA ILE A 68 -1.60 -4.82 5.47
C ILE A 68 -0.39 -5.38 4.72
N PHE A 69 -0.62 -6.36 3.84
CA PHE A 69 0.40 -6.85 2.93
C PHE A 69 0.41 -5.95 1.68
N ILE A 70 1.59 -5.54 1.25
CA ILE A 70 1.79 -4.60 0.16
C ILE A 70 2.72 -5.26 -0.86
N GLU A 71 2.27 -5.32 -2.11
CA GLU A 71 3.12 -5.76 -3.21
C GLU A 71 3.35 -4.60 -4.16
N ILE A 72 4.61 -4.33 -4.51
CA ILE A 72 5.03 -3.26 -5.40
C ILE A 72 5.74 -3.88 -6.60
N SER A 73 5.08 -3.89 -7.76
CA SER A 73 5.67 -4.35 -9.03
C SER A 73 6.44 -3.23 -9.74
N ALA A 74 6.06 -1.97 -9.51
CA ALA A 74 6.76 -0.78 -9.96
C ALA A 74 6.42 0.42 -9.05
N HIS A 75 7.33 1.39 -8.96
CA HIS A 75 7.14 2.60 -8.15
C HIS A 75 7.58 3.86 -8.91
N PRO A 76 6.89 4.25 -10.01
CA PRO A 76 7.12 5.57 -10.58
C PRO A 76 6.88 6.67 -9.53
N LEU A 77 7.42 7.87 -9.75
CA LEU A 77 7.35 8.99 -8.78
C LEU A 77 5.93 9.29 -8.27
N SER A 78 4.89 9.04 -9.08
CA SER A 78 3.50 9.19 -8.67
C SER A 78 3.07 8.19 -7.59
N ILE A 79 3.52 6.93 -7.70
CA ILE A 79 3.31 5.88 -6.68
C ILE A 79 4.09 6.23 -5.41
N GLU A 80 5.38 6.56 -5.51
CA GLU A 80 6.19 6.92 -4.34
C GLU A 80 5.57 8.08 -3.55
N LYS A 81 5.07 9.09 -4.25
CA LYS A 81 4.39 10.24 -3.64
C LYS A 81 3.14 9.83 -2.88
N ASP A 82 2.28 8.99 -3.47
CA ASP A 82 1.05 8.54 -2.85
C ASP A 82 1.31 7.59 -1.67
N LEU A 83 2.28 6.68 -1.78
CA LEU A 83 2.70 5.79 -0.68
C LEU A 83 3.25 6.61 0.49
N LYS A 84 4.17 7.55 0.23
CA LYS A 84 4.72 8.44 1.27
C LYS A 84 3.61 9.25 1.94
N ALA A 85 2.65 9.76 1.17
CA ALA A 85 1.51 10.50 1.72
C ALA A 85 0.61 9.60 2.59
N LEU A 86 0.33 8.37 2.15
CA LEU A 86 -0.44 7.39 2.90
C LEU A 86 0.26 7.01 4.21
N PHE A 87 1.54 6.65 4.17
CA PHE A 87 2.29 6.25 5.37
C PHE A 87 2.48 7.41 6.34
N THR A 88 2.73 8.62 5.83
CA THR A 88 2.75 9.84 6.67
C THR A 88 1.39 10.08 7.33
N TRP A 89 0.29 9.87 6.61
CA TRP A 89 -1.04 10.00 7.18
C TRP A 89 -1.30 8.94 8.25
N LEU A 90 -0.93 7.68 8.03
CA LEU A 90 -1.06 6.59 9.00
C LEU A 90 -0.27 6.88 10.28
N ARG A 91 0.97 7.36 10.16
CA ARG A 91 1.83 7.75 11.30
C ARG A 91 1.24 8.86 12.16
N LYS A 92 0.35 9.70 11.60
CA LYS A 92 -0.41 10.71 12.36
C LYS A 92 -1.61 10.13 13.13
N GLN A 93 -2.05 8.92 12.77
CA GLN A 93 -3.18 8.25 13.42
C GLN A 93 -2.71 7.27 14.50
N THR A 94 -1.66 6.49 14.24
CA THR A 94 -1.11 5.48 15.15
C THR A 94 0.33 5.13 14.76
N GLY A 95 1.05 4.41 15.62
CA GLY A 95 2.36 3.86 15.32
C GLY A 95 2.27 2.74 14.29
N ILE A 96 3.10 2.80 13.25
CA ILE A 96 3.22 1.75 12.23
C ILE A 96 4.67 1.30 12.07
N VAL A 97 4.85 0.05 11.65
CA VAL A 97 6.13 -0.54 11.27
C VAL A 97 5.95 -1.13 9.87
N ILE A 98 6.89 -0.87 8.96
CA ILE A 98 6.88 -1.44 7.61
C ILE A 98 8.14 -2.28 7.48
N LEU A 99 7.95 -3.57 7.23
CA LEU A 99 9.03 -4.53 6.99
C LEU A 99 9.03 -4.95 5.52
N ASP A 100 10.20 -5.24 4.96
CA ASP A 100 10.33 -5.89 3.66
C ASP A 100 10.14 -7.42 3.77
N GLU A 101 10.42 -8.14 2.68
CA GLU A 101 10.28 -9.60 2.57
C GLU A 101 11.21 -10.39 3.51
N ASP A 102 12.36 -9.81 3.85
CA ASP A 102 13.34 -10.41 4.77
C ASP A 102 13.05 -10.05 6.25
N GLY A 103 12.04 -9.21 6.49
CA GLY A 103 11.66 -8.74 7.82
C GLY A 103 12.51 -7.56 8.31
N GLU A 104 13.26 -6.91 7.43
CA GLU A 104 14.05 -5.71 7.75
C GLU A 104 13.19 -4.44 7.67
N LEU A 105 13.57 -3.42 8.44
CA LEU A 105 12.84 -2.15 8.44
C LEU A 105 12.96 -1.45 7.08
N ALA A 106 11.83 -1.30 6.39
CA ALA A 106 11.77 -0.60 5.13
C ALA A 106 11.76 0.93 5.35
N GLY A 107 12.58 1.68 4.59
CA GLY A 107 12.80 3.12 4.74
C GLY A 107 11.68 4.05 4.23
N TRP A 108 10.43 3.59 4.24
CA TRP A 108 9.25 4.30 3.73
C TRP A 108 8.69 5.37 4.67
#